data_AF-A0A2A6LET5-F1
#
_entry.id   AF-A0A2A6LET5-F1
#
_cell.length_a   1.000
_cell.length_b   1.000
_cell.length_c   1.000
_cell.angle_alpha   90.00
_cell.angle_beta   90.00
_cell.angle_gamma   90.00
#
_symmetry.space_group_name_H-M   'P 1'
#
loop_
_entity.id
_entity.type
_entity.pdbx_description
1 polymer ?
#
loop_
_entity_poly.entity_id
_entity_poly.type
_entity_poly.pdbx_seq_one_letter_code
_entity_poly.pdbx_strand_id
1 'polypeptide(L)'
;MVDVADPLVMSDTDREVVALVDQYLRDHGKYPVETVANTIFPRSLYARHKAPAFYDVYREKVLPRIKKNDWGRYFDRMITFPLEKKGKSINPLDDMVTKMRTHVGAKRCFRNIYEITIYDPIRDAGPPMNRQCLSFLSFKLTDGPNRKLLLTAVYRNHYYVERLLGNLIGLGRLMKFVADEVNVAVGSLTIVSTHAEVDCPSDRDGLNELLAEARATGNLKEVA
;
A
#
# COMPACT_ATOMS: atom_id res chain seq x y z
N MET A 1 -3.30 -5.61 14.94
CA MET A 1 -4.17 -5.13 13.83
C MET A 1 -4.19 -3.61 13.93
N VAL A 2 -4.05 -2.91 12.81
CA VAL A 2 -4.10 -1.43 12.77
C VAL A 2 -5.31 -1.04 11.93
N ASP A 3 -6.12 -0.10 12.41
CA ASP A 3 -7.25 0.45 11.65
C ASP A 3 -7.07 1.96 11.50
N VAL A 4 -7.27 2.46 10.28
CA VAL A 4 -7.14 3.87 9.94
C VAL A 4 -8.48 4.32 9.34
N ALA A 5 -9.20 5.16 10.07
CA ALA A 5 -10.55 5.59 9.70
C ALA A 5 -10.58 6.37 8.37
N ASP A 6 -9.59 7.24 8.15
CA ASP A 6 -9.39 7.95 6.89
C ASP A 6 -7.90 7.95 6.51
N PRO A 7 -7.48 7.12 5.53
CA PRO A 7 -6.07 7.00 5.15
C PRO A 7 -5.58 8.15 4.23
N LEU A 8 -6.41 9.16 3.96
CA LEU A 8 -6.05 10.31 3.13
C LEU A 8 -5.74 11.58 3.93
N VAL A 9 -6.28 11.68 5.16
CA VAL A 9 -6.05 12.84 6.01
C VAL A 9 -4.62 12.81 6.54
N MET A 10 -3.96 13.96 6.43
CA MET A 10 -2.64 14.20 6.99
C MET A 10 -2.56 15.68 7.34
N SER A 11 -2.63 15.96 8.64
CA SER A 11 -2.46 17.30 9.21
C SER A 11 -1.02 17.78 9.05
N ASP A 12 -0.76 19.06 9.30
CA ASP A 12 0.60 19.59 9.27
C ASP A 12 1.49 18.91 10.33
N THR A 13 0.94 18.66 11.51
CA THR A 13 1.58 17.85 12.55
C THR A 13 1.91 16.43 12.08
N ASP A 14 1.00 15.75 11.37
CA ASP A 14 1.29 14.42 10.81
C ASP A 14 2.44 14.49 9.80
N ARG A 15 2.51 15.56 8.98
CA ARG A 15 3.61 15.76 8.02
C ARG A 15 4.95 15.96 8.72
N GLU A 16 4.97 16.68 9.83
CA GLU A 16 6.17 16.87 10.65
C GLU A 16 6.65 15.54 11.24
N VAL A 17 5.74 14.74 11.82
CA VAL A 17 6.07 13.40 12.33
C VAL A 17 6.57 12.48 11.21
N VAL A 18 5.93 12.52 10.04
CA VAL A 18 6.39 11.75 8.86
C VAL A 18 7.79 12.20 8.44
N ALA A 19 8.08 13.50 8.42
CA ALA A 19 9.39 14.02 8.07
C ALA A 19 10.47 13.59 9.06
N LEU A 20 10.15 13.60 10.36
CA LEU A 20 11.03 13.11 11.42
C LEU A 20 11.38 11.63 11.23
N VAL A 21 10.38 10.78 10.99
CA VAL A 21 10.60 9.34 10.73
C VAL A 21 11.39 9.13 9.44
N ASP A 22 11.09 9.89 8.37
CA ASP A 22 11.81 9.81 7.10
C ASP A 22 13.30 10.17 7.27
N GLN A 23 13.60 11.22 8.04
CA GLN A 23 14.96 11.64 8.35
C GLN A 23 15.69 10.57 9.16
N TYR A 24 15.08 10.07 10.24
CA TYR A 24 15.64 8.99 11.05
C TYR A 24 15.95 7.74 10.22
N LEU A 25 15.07 7.33 9.31
CA LEU A 25 15.33 6.18 8.44
C LEU A 25 16.52 6.42 7.49
N ARG A 26 16.67 7.63 6.96
CA ARG A 26 17.80 7.99 6.09
C ARG A 26 19.12 7.96 6.83
N ASP A 27 19.16 8.53 8.03
CA ASP A 27 20.38 8.61 8.84
C ASP A 27 20.92 7.23 9.21
N HIS A 28 20.04 6.22 9.25
CA HIS A 28 20.37 4.82 9.54
C HIS A 28 20.44 3.93 8.29
N GLY A 29 20.55 4.53 7.09
CA GLY A 29 20.74 3.80 5.83
C GLY A 29 19.53 2.93 5.42
N LYS A 30 18.34 3.22 5.96
CA LYS A 30 17.09 2.54 5.60
C LYS A 30 16.39 3.27 4.46
N TYR A 31 15.37 2.62 3.91
CA TYR A 31 14.58 3.22 2.83
C TYR A 31 13.71 4.36 3.36
N PRO A 32 13.67 5.51 2.67
CA PRO A 32 12.74 6.59 3.00
C PRO A 32 11.27 6.13 2.97
N VAL A 33 10.44 6.81 3.75
CA VAL A 33 8.98 6.59 3.82
C VAL A 33 8.36 6.70 2.43
N GLU A 34 8.76 7.73 1.67
CA GLU A 34 8.27 7.96 0.31
C GLU A 34 8.71 6.85 -0.66
N THR A 35 9.90 6.29 -0.48
CA THR A 35 10.36 5.15 -1.29
C THR A 35 9.48 3.93 -1.04
N VAL A 36 9.19 3.62 0.22
CA VAL A 36 8.27 2.52 0.59
C VAL A 36 6.88 2.76 0.02
N ALA A 37 6.31 3.95 0.18
CA ALA A 37 4.99 4.29 -0.35
C ALA A 37 4.90 4.11 -1.88
N ASN A 38 5.94 4.50 -2.62
CA ASN A 38 6.00 4.36 -4.07
C ASN A 38 6.14 2.90 -4.55
N THR A 39 6.55 1.97 -3.68
CA THR A 39 6.53 0.55 -4.03
C THR A 39 5.10 0.02 -4.17
N ILE A 40 4.15 0.55 -3.38
CA ILE A 40 2.73 0.19 -3.40
C ILE A 40 1.99 0.95 -4.48
N PHE A 41 2.12 2.28 -4.51
CA PHE A 41 1.47 3.10 -5.52
C PHE A 41 2.34 4.29 -5.97
N PRO A 42 2.84 4.29 -7.22
CA PRO A 42 3.69 5.35 -7.74
C PRO A 42 2.86 6.58 -8.16
N ARG A 43 2.39 7.34 -7.16
CA ARG A 43 1.43 8.44 -7.28
C ARG A 43 1.82 9.48 -8.33
N SER A 44 3.08 9.91 -8.37
CA SER A 44 3.55 10.93 -9.31
C SER A 44 3.45 10.48 -10.77
N LEU A 45 3.65 9.18 -11.03
CA LEU A 45 3.51 8.61 -12.36
C LEU A 45 2.04 8.55 -12.78
N TYR A 46 1.15 8.11 -11.88
CA TYR A 46 -0.29 8.15 -12.11
C TYR A 46 -0.80 9.57 -12.36
N ALA A 47 -0.37 10.54 -11.55
CA ALA A 47 -0.78 11.93 -11.70
C ALA A 47 -0.48 12.50 -13.09
N ARG A 48 0.65 12.09 -13.69
CA ARG A 48 1.09 12.52 -15.02
C ARG A 48 0.40 11.79 -16.16
N HIS A 49 0.16 10.49 -16.04
CA HIS A 49 -0.25 9.66 -17.18
C HIS A 49 -1.70 9.18 -17.12
N LYS A 50 -2.29 9.07 -15.92
CA LYS A 50 -3.63 8.53 -15.64
C LYS A 50 -3.85 7.10 -16.18
N ALA A 51 -4.88 6.42 -15.67
CA ALA A 51 -5.24 5.12 -16.21
C ALA A 51 -5.95 5.29 -17.58
N PRO A 52 -5.76 4.37 -18.55
CA PRO A 52 -4.92 3.17 -18.46
C PRO A 52 -3.45 3.38 -18.82
N ALA A 53 -3.07 4.50 -19.46
CA ALA A 53 -1.71 4.73 -19.99
C ALA A 53 -0.60 4.61 -18.92
N PHE A 54 -0.91 4.96 -17.68
CA PHE A 54 -0.05 4.82 -16.51
C PHE A 54 0.56 3.41 -16.37
N TYR A 55 -0.20 2.35 -16.66
CA TYR A 55 0.28 0.98 -16.50
C TYR A 55 1.39 0.63 -17.48
N ASP A 56 1.24 1.02 -18.76
CA ASP A 56 2.25 0.81 -19.80
C ASP A 56 3.51 1.60 -19.47
N VAL A 57 3.35 2.87 -19.10
CA VAL A 57 4.50 3.73 -18.72
C VAL A 57 5.25 3.15 -17.53
N TYR A 58 4.56 2.61 -16.53
CA TYR A 58 5.22 1.93 -15.41
C TYR A 58 6.04 0.73 -15.89
N ARG A 59 5.44 -0.17 -16.68
CA ARG A 59 6.12 -1.37 -17.19
C ARG A 59 7.32 -1.06 -18.09
N GLU A 60 7.21 -0.03 -18.92
CA GLU A 60 8.23 0.29 -19.92
C GLU A 60 9.34 1.19 -19.36
N LYS A 61 9.02 2.11 -18.44
CA LYS A 61 9.95 3.16 -18.00
C LYS A 61 10.40 3.05 -16.54
N VAL A 62 9.60 2.42 -15.68
CA VAL A 62 9.91 2.32 -14.24
C VAL A 62 10.43 0.94 -13.90
N LEU A 63 9.69 -0.11 -14.23
CA LEU A 63 10.03 -1.48 -13.89
C LEU A 63 11.45 -1.92 -14.34
N PRO A 64 11.96 -1.55 -15.54
CA PRO A 64 13.29 -1.94 -15.98
C PRO A 64 14.43 -1.29 -15.17
N ARG A 65 14.13 -0.18 -14.46
CA ARG A 65 15.10 0.54 -13.62
C ARG A 65 15.15 -0.01 -12.19
N ILE A 66 14.16 -0.81 -11.78
CA ILE A 66 14.13 -1.48 -10.48
C ILE A 66 15.00 -2.74 -10.57
N LYS A 67 15.99 -2.88 -9.69
CA LYS A 67 16.94 -4.00 -9.71
C LYS A 67 16.19 -5.34 -9.71
N LYS A 68 16.72 -6.35 -10.43
CA LYS A 68 16.21 -7.72 -10.33
C LYS A 68 16.47 -8.20 -8.89
N ASN A 69 15.44 -8.75 -8.23
CA ASN A 69 15.40 -9.13 -6.80
C ASN A 69 15.18 -7.99 -5.79
N ASP A 70 14.83 -6.79 -6.24
CA ASP A 70 14.47 -5.70 -5.32
C ASP A 70 13.04 -5.85 -4.78
N TRP A 71 12.83 -5.38 -3.55
CA TRP A 71 11.56 -5.44 -2.79
C TRP A 71 10.45 -4.57 -3.41
N GLY A 72 10.82 -3.58 -4.22
CA GLY A 72 9.95 -2.53 -4.77
C GLY A 72 9.01 -2.93 -5.90
N ARG A 73 8.39 -4.11 -5.84
CA ARG A 73 7.55 -4.67 -6.93
C ARG A 73 6.08 -4.89 -6.55
N TYR A 74 5.58 -4.30 -5.46
CA TYR A 74 4.16 -4.48 -5.10
C TYR A 74 3.24 -3.99 -6.22
N PHE A 75 3.47 -2.79 -6.73
CA PHE A 75 2.64 -2.26 -7.81
C PHE A 75 2.70 -3.16 -9.08
N ASP A 76 3.88 -3.67 -9.44
CA ASP A 76 4.02 -4.64 -10.55
C ASP A 76 3.17 -5.90 -10.33
N ARG A 77 3.17 -6.45 -9.11
CA ARG A 77 2.33 -7.62 -8.76
C ARG A 77 0.84 -7.32 -8.83
N MET A 78 0.42 -6.08 -8.56
CA MET A 78 -0.98 -5.66 -8.69
C MET A 78 -1.45 -5.51 -10.14
N ILE A 79 -0.53 -5.19 -11.06
CA ILE A 79 -0.86 -4.90 -12.46
C ILE A 79 -0.42 -5.98 -13.46
N THR A 80 0.30 -7.00 -12.98
CA THR A 80 0.83 -8.09 -13.81
C THR A 80 0.69 -9.42 -13.08
N PHE A 81 -0.30 -10.23 -13.45
CA PHE A 81 -0.42 -11.62 -13.02
C PHE A 81 -0.23 -12.58 -14.20
N PRO A 82 0.73 -13.52 -14.15
CA PRO A 82 1.02 -14.40 -15.26
C PRO A 82 -0.09 -15.46 -15.42
N LEU A 83 -0.49 -15.74 -16.66
CA LEU A 83 -1.38 -16.86 -16.96
C LEU A 83 -0.56 -18.05 -17.46
N GLU A 84 -1.01 -19.28 -17.16
CA GLU A 84 -0.36 -20.52 -17.62
C GLU A 84 -0.22 -20.61 -19.15
N LYS A 85 -1.12 -19.96 -19.90
CA LYS A 85 -1.00 -19.84 -21.36
C LYS A 85 0.12 -18.86 -21.72
N LYS A 86 1.30 -19.44 -22.02
CA LYS A 86 2.51 -18.84 -22.60
C LYS A 86 2.35 -17.38 -23.06
N GLY A 87 2.84 -16.45 -22.24
CA GLY A 87 3.02 -15.04 -22.59
C GLY A 87 1.82 -14.13 -22.33
N LYS A 88 0.69 -14.66 -21.85
CA LYS A 88 -0.43 -13.81 -21.43
C LYS A 88 -0.28 -13.44 -19.95
N SER A 89 -0.58 -12.19 -19.64
CA SER A 89 -0.76 -11.71 -18.28
C SER A 89 -2.06 -10.91 -18.21
N ILE A 90 -2.63 -10.84 -17.01
CA ILE A 90 -3.76 -9.96 -16.71
C ILE A 90 -3.30 -8.80 -15.84
N ASN A 91 -4.11 -7.76 -15.75
CA ASN A 91 -3.94 -6.64 -14.82
C ASN A 91 -5.04 -6.74 -13.75
N PRO A 92 -4.78 -7.45 -12.62
CA PRO A 92 -5.80 -7.66 -11.59
C PRO A 92 -6.39 -6.36 -11.05
N LEU A 93 -5.57 -5.31 -10.91
CA LEU A 93 -6.03 -4.01 -10.44
C LEU A 93 -7.02 -3.37 -11.42
N ASP A 94 -6.71 -3.36 -12.71
CA ASP A 94 -7.58 -2.76 -13.73
C ASP A 94 -8.86 -3.58 -13.96
N ASP A 95 -8.75 -4.91 -13.94
CA ASP A 95 -9.90 -5.82 -14.01
C ASP A 95 -10.83 -5.62 -12.81
N MET A 96 -10.27 -5.47 -11.60
CA MET A 96 -11.03 -5.18 -10.39
C MET A 96 -11.70 -3.81 -10.44
N VAL A 97 -11.00 -2.76 -10.85
CA VAL A 97 -11.54 -1.39 -11.00
C VAL A 97 -12.69 -1.38 -12.01
N THR A 98 -12.50 -2.02 -13.17
CA THR A 98 -13.53 -2.16 -14.20
C THR A 98 -14.77 -2.86 -13.65
N LYS A 99 -14.57 -3.96 -12.90
CA LYS A 99 -15.66 -4.69 -12.25
C LYS A 99 -16.35 -3.89 -11.14
N MET A 100 -15.61 -3.09 -10.37
CA MET A 100 -16.23 -2.21 -9.37
C MET A 100 -17.09 -1.14 -10.03
N ARG A 101 -16.62 -0.52 -11.12
CA ARG A 101 -17.32 0.54 -11.85
C ARG A 101 -18.72 0.11 -12.30
N THR A 102 -18.89 -1.13 -12.76
CA THR A 102 -20.20 -1.66 -13.15
C THR A 102 -21.14 -1.87 -11.96
N HIS A 103 -20.60 -2.09 -10.75
CA HIS A 103 -21.39 -2.40 -9.57
C HIS A 103 -21.70 -1.21 -8.68
N VAL A 104 -20.94 -0.11 -8.74
CA VAL A 104 -21.20 1.10 -7.91
C VAL A 104 -22.64 1.59 -8.06
N GLY A 105 -23.17 1.66 -9.29
CA GLY A 105 -24.55 2.06 -9.57
C GLY A 105 -25.59 0.93 -9.52
N ALA A 106 -25.16 -0.33 -9.35
CA ALA A 106 -26.07 -1.47 -9.35
C ALA A 106 -26.80 -1.61 -7.99
N LYS A 107 -28.05 -2.08 -8.00
CA LYS A 107 -28.82 -2.34 -6.76
C LYS A 107 -28.12 -3.30 -5.80
N ARG A 108 -27.39 -4.29 -6.34
CA ARG A 108 -26.64 -5.27 -5.55
C ARG A 108 -25.17 -4.89 -5.48
N CYS A 109 -24.65 -4.72 -4.26
CA CYS A 109 -23.23 -4.65 -4.01
C CYS A 109 -22.70 -6.06 -3.73
N PHE A 110 -21.71 -6.52 -4.50
CA PHE A 110 -21.02 -7.77 -4.22
C PHE A 110 -19.87 -7.52 -3.24
N ARG A 111 -19.75 -8.36 -2.19
CA ARG A 111 -18.78 -8.17 -1.10
C ARG A 111 -17.57 -9.10 -1.14
N ASN A 112 -17.52 -10.02 -2.11
CA ASN A 112 -16.62 -11.17 -2.16
C ASN A 112 -15.91 -11.34 -3.51
N ILE A 113 -15.76 -10.26 -4.29
CA ILE A 113 -15.27 -10.34 -5.69
C ILE A 113 -14.16 -9.33 -6.04
N TYR A 114 -13.70 -8.55 -5.05
CA TYR A 114 -12.72 -7.48 -5.23
C TYR A 114 -11.46 -7.76 -4.44
N GLU A 115 -10.61 -8.61 -5.00
CA GLU A 115 -9.43 -9.11 -4.30
C GLU A 115 -8.23 -9.14 -5.24
N ILE A 116 -7.07 -8.81 -4.70
CA ILE A 116 -5.79 -8.89 -5.41
C ILE A 116 -4.84 -9.71 -4.54
N THR A 117 -4.40 -10.85 -5.07
CA THR A 117 -3.30 -11.61 -4.48
C THR A 117 -1.97 -11.00 -4.90
N ILE A 118 -1.10 -10.77 -3.92
CA ILE A 118 0.28 -10.31 -4.15
C ILE A 118 1.24 -11.50 -4.10
N TYR A 119 0.89 -12.52 -3.30
CA TYR A 119 1.56 -13.81 -3.30
C TYR A 119 1.23 -14.58 -4.58
N ASP A 120 2.29 -15.02 -5.27
CA ASP A 120 2.22 -15.86 -6.46
C ASP A 120 2.98 -17.16 -6.15
N PRO A 121 2.31 -18.32 -5.99
CA PRO A 121 2.98 -19.57 -5.65
C PRO A 121 4.02 -20.02 -6.70
N ILE A 122 3.86 -19.61 -7.97
CA ILE A 122 4.81 -19.96 -9.03
C ILE A 122 6.12 -19.17 -8.85
N ARG A 123 6.03 -17.88 -8.50
CA ARG A 123 7.20 -17.02 -8.26
C ARG A 123 7.78 -17.20 -6.86
N ASP A 124 6.92 -17.52 -5.89
CA ASP A 124 7.21 -17.35 -4.48
C ASP A 124 7.50 -18.65 -3.70
N ALA A 125 7.37 -19.82 -4.33
CA ALA A 125 7.71 -21.11 -3.71
C ALA A 125 9.23 -21.42 -3.62
N GLY A 126 10.09 -20.63 -4.29
CA GLY A 126 11.55 -20.82 -4.29
C GLY A 126 12.30 -20.35 -3.02
N PRO A 127 13.59 -19.96 -3.10
CA PRO A 127 14.42 -19.64 -1.93
C PRO A 127 13.91 -18.47 -1.06
N PRO A 128 14.27 -18.41 0.24
CA PRO A 128 13.61 -17.58 1.25
C PRO A 128 13.87 -16.06 1.15
N MET A 129 14.84 -15.62 0.34
CA MET A 129 15.29 -14.22 0.34
C MET A 129 14.39 -13.30 -0.52
N ASN A 130 14.30 -12.03 -0.13
CA ASN A 130 13.59 -10.95 -0.84
C ASN A 130 12.10 -11.22 -1.14
N ARG A 131 11.43 -11.91 -0.22
CA ARG A 131 10.00 -12.19 -0.30
C ARG A 131 9.18 -10.95 0.07
N GLN A 132 8.09 -10.76 -0.65
CA GLN A 132 7.09 -9.73 -0.43
C GLN A 132 6.44 -9.88 0.95
N CYS A 133 6.23 -8.79 1.68
CA CYS A 133 5.56 -8.81 2.97
C CYS A 133 4.05 -8.60 2.85
N LEU A 134 3.61 -7.73 1.95
CA LEU A 134 2.20 -7.63 1.57
C LEU A 134 1.81 -8.90 0.80
N SER A 135 0.79 -9.60 1.28
CA SER A 135 0.33 -10.88 0.72
C SER A 135 -0.97 -10.74 -0.03
N PHE A 136 -1.90 -9.92 0.47
CA PHE A 136 -3.28 -9.91 -0.02
C PHE A 136 -3.96 -8.56 0.23
N LEU A 137 -4.82 -8.16 -0.71
CA LEU A 137 -5.66 -6.97 -0.64
C LEU A 137 -7.13 -7.38 -0.87
N SER A 138 -8.00 -7.10 0.10
CA SER A 138 -9.45 -7.30 -0.03
C SER A 138 -10.16 -5.96 0.01
N PHE A 139 -10.73 -5.56 -1.11
CA PHE A 139 -11.48 -4.32 -1.22
C PHE A 139 -12.97 -4.58 -1.01
N LYS A 140 -13.68 -3.58 -0.46
CA LYS A 140 -15.15 -3.64 -0.32
C LYS A 140 -15.75 -2.28 -0.62
N LEU A 141 -17.00 -2.29 -1.06
CA LEU A 141 -17.84 -1.10 -1.10
C LEU A 141 -18.84 -1.20 0.05
N THR A 142 -19.01 -0.12 0.82
CA THR A 142 -20.10 -0.04 1.80
C THR A 142 -21.46 -0.10 1.09
N ASP A 143 -22.50 -0.46 1.82
CA ASP A 143 -23.87 -0.41 1.31
C ASP A 143 -24.40 1.03 1.27
N GLY A 144 -25.56 1.20 0.63
CA GLY A 144 -26.27 2.47 0.55
C GLY A 144 -25.92 3.29 -0.69
N PRO A 145 -26.52 4.49 -0.82
CA PRO A 145 -26.34 5.38 -1.98
C PRO A 145 -24.95 6.05 -1.99
N ASN A 146 -24.36 6.29 -0.81
CA ASN A 146 -23.07 6.96 -0.66
C ASN A 146 -21.98 5.94 -0.33
N ARG A 147 -21.70 5.04 -1.29
CA ARG A 147 -20.73 3.96 -1.09
C ARG A 147 -19.34 4.53 -0.83
N LYS A 148 -18.61 3.87 0.07
CA LYS A 148 -17.20 4.12 0.35
C LYS A 148 -16.36 2.89 0.04
N LEU A 149 -15.14 3.10 -0.44
CA LEU A 149 -14.16 2.04 -0.66
C LEU A 149 -13.42 1.72 0.63
N LEU A 150 -13.58 0.49 1.12
CA LEU A 150 -12.82 -0.07 2.24
C LEU A 150 -11.69 -0.96 1.70
N LEU A 151 -10.60 -1.06 2.45
CA LEU A 151 -9.50 -1.96 2.13
C LEU A 151 -9.03 -2.69 3.39
N THR A 152 -8.93 -4.01 3.30
CA THR A 152 -8.16 -4.83 4.25
C THR A 152 -6.90 -5.34 3.57
N ALA A 153 -5.73 -4.98 4.09
CA ALA A 153 -4.43 -5.45 3.60
C ALA A 153 -3.80 -6.43 4.60
N VAL A 154 -3.32 -7.56 4.09
CA VAL A 154 -2.68 -8.61 4.90
C VAL A 154 -1.17 -8.61 4.65
N TYR A 155 -0.41 -8.42 5.72
CA TYR A 155 1.05 -8.52 5.74
C TYR A 155 1.48 -9.76 6.51
N ARG A 156 2.31 -10.62 5.90
CA ARG A 156 2.79 -11.85 6.56
C ARG A 156 3.95 -11.61 7.55
N ASN A 157 4.67 -10.50 7.37
CA ASN A 157 5.71 -10.01 8.26
C ASN A 157 5.74 -8.48 8.12
N HIS A 158 5.77 -7.73 9.21
CA HIS A 158 5.65 -6.29 9.15
C HIS A 158 6.58 -5.59 10.14
N TYR A 159 7.54 -4.86 9.60
CA TYR A 159 8.41 -3.92 10.33
C TYR A 159 7.70 -2.60 10.52
N TYR A 160 7.45 -2.25 11.77
CA TYR A 160 6.62 -1.11 12.13
C TYR A 160 7.38 0.22 11.99
N VAL A 161 8.69 0.23 12.22
CA VAL A 161 9.49 1.44 12.09
C VAL A 161 9.91 1.64 10.64
N GLU A 162 10.53 0.63 10.01
CA GLU A 162 11.03 0.79 8.64
C GLU A 162 9.94 0.85 7.56
N ARG A 163 8.79 0.19 7.74
CA ARG A 163 7.87 -0.08 6.62
C ARG A 163 6.44 0.38 6.83
N LEU A 164 5.88 0.25 8.04
CA LEU A 164 4.45 0.47 8.25
C LEU A 164 3.99 1.87 7.80
N LEU A 165 4.70 2.93 8.17
CA LEU A 165 4.30 4.29 7.82
C LEU A 165 4.23 4.51 6.30
N GLY A 166 5.28 4.10 5.57
CA GLY A 166 5.30 4.16 4.11
C GLY A 166 4.24 3.26 3.47
N ASN A 167 3.98 2.09 4.05
CA ASN A 167 2.94 1.17 3.60
C ASN A 167 1.54 1.79 3.76
N LEU A 168 1.24 2.41 4.90
CA LEU A 168 -0.04 3.08 5.14
C LEU A 168 -0.28 4.20 4.12
N ILE A 169 0.72 5.05 3.90
CA ILE A 169 0.65 6.14 2.92
C ILE A 169 0.48 5.57 1.49
N GLY A 170 1.24 4.53 1.14
CA GLY A 170 1.13 3.86 -0.17
C GLY A 170 -0.25 3.25 -0.41
N LEU A 171 -0.81 2.59 0.60
CA LEU A 171 -2.15 1.99 0.53
C LEU A 171 -3.25 3.06 0.47
N GLY A 172 -3.13 4.16 1.22
CA GLY A 172 -4.04 5.31 1.10
C GLY A 172 -4.04 5.89 -0.32
N ARG A 173 -2.87 6.00 -0.95
CA ARG A 173 -2.75 6.43 -2.36
C ARG A 173 -3.41 5.45 -3.33
N LEU A 174 -3.22 4.14 -3.13
CA LEU A 174 -3.88 3.10 -3.91
C LEU A 174 -5.41 3.18 -3.76
N MET A 175 -5.90 3.35 -2.52
CA MET A 175 -7.33 3.51 -2.25
C MET A 175 -7.89 4.75 -2.93
N LYS A 176 -7.19 5.90 -2.87
CA LYS A 176 -7.60 7.12 -3.57
C LYS A 176 -7.74 6.89 -5.06
N PHE A 177 -6.75 6.23 -5.67
CA PHE A 177 -6.79 5.86 -7.08
C PHE A 177 -8.03 5.03 -7.42
N VAL A 178 -8.24 3.90 -6.72
CA VAL A 178 -9.39 3.02 -6.99
C VAL A 178 -10.71 3.76 -6.79
N ALA A 179 -10.82 4.55 -5.72
CA ALA A 179 -12.01 5.32 -5.39
C ALA A 179 -12.34 6.37 -6.47
N ASP A 180 -11.33 7.07 -6.98
CA ASP A 180 -11.49 8.04 -8.07
C ASP A 180 -11.95 7.35 -9.37
N GLU A 181 -11.34 6.23 -9.74
CA GLU A 181 -11.67 5.50 -10.98
C GLU A 181 -13.08 4.91 -11.02
N VAL A 182 -13.70 4.74 -9.84
CA VAL A 182 -15.07 4.19 -9.70
C VAL A 182 -16.05 5.22 -9.10
N ASN A 183 -15.60 6.46 -8.91
CA ASN A 183 -16.38 7.60 -8.41
C ASN A 183 -17.08 7.33 -7.06
N VAL A 184 -16.33 6.90 -6.06
CA VAL A 184 -16.78 6.72 -4.67
C VAL A 184 -15.85 7.45 -3.69
N ALA A 185 -16.30 7.65 -2.45
CA ALA A 185 -15.42 8.17 -1.41
C ALA A 185 -14.50 7.07 -0.85
N VAL A 186 -13.35 7.47 -0.31
CA VAL A 186 -12.49 6.56 0.45
C VAL A 186 -13.10 6.32 1.84
N GLY A 187 -13.07 5.08 2.30
CA GLY A 187 -13.41 4.68 3.67
C GLY A 187 -12.18 4.16 4.42
N SER A 188 -12.39 3.29 5.40
CA SER A 188 -11.30 2.86 6.29
C SER A 188 -10.32 1.88 5.62
N LEU A 189 -9.09 1.93 6.13
CA LEU A 189 -8.01 1.00 5.83
C LEU A 189 -7.73 0.14 7.07
N THR A 190 -7.85 -1.17 6.93
CA THR A 190 -7.50 -2.14 7.97
C THR A 190 -6.25 -2.93 7.57
N ILE A 191 -5.27 -3.00 8.48
CA ILE A 191 -4.03 -3.76 8.31
C ILE A 191 -4.02 -4.96 9.25
N VAL A 192 -3.93 -6.15 8.66
CA VAL A 192 -3.71 -7.41 9.38
C VAL A 192 -2.25 -7.82 9.20
N SER A 193 -1.45 -7.73 10.26
CA SER A 193 -0.08 -8.25 10.28
C SER A 193 -0.07 -9.60 10.99
N THR A 194 0.29 -10.69 10.31
CA THR A 194 0.33 -12.03 10.94
C THR A 194 1.56 -12.21 11.81
N HIS A 195 2.64 -11.49 11.47
CA HIS A 195 3.79 -11.26 12.33
C HIS A 195 4.11 -9.76 12.25
N ALA A 196 4.35 -9.15 13.41
CA ALA A 196 4.65 -7.73 13.54
C ALA A 196 5.83 -7.58 14.49
N GLU A 197 6.79 -6.75 14.09
CA GLU A 197 7.98 -6.46 14.88
C GLU A 197 8.16 -4.94 14.93
N VAL A 198 8.41 -4.43 16.14
CA VAL A 198 8.93 -3.08 16.33
C VAL A 198 10.44 -3.19 16.16
N ASP A 199 10.86 -3.08 14.90
CA ASP A 199 12.25 -3.14 14.49
C ASP A 199 13.03 -1.92 14.98
N CYS A 200 14.33 -2.10 15.21
CA CYS A 200 15.24 -1.04 15.66
C CYS A 200 16.25 -0.75 14.54
N PRO A 201 16.01 0.27 13.69
CA PRO A 201 16.93 0.64 12.61
C PRO A 201 18.33 1.02 13.10
N SER A 202 18.42 1.57 14.31
CA SER A 202 19.63 1.96 15.01
C SER A 202 19.86 1.03 16.21
N ASP A 203 19.58 1.52 17.41
CA ASP A 203 19.49 0.80 18.66
C ASP A 203 18.16 1.17 19.36
N ARG A 204 17.98 0.69 20.59
CA ARG A 204 16.76 0.96 21.38
C ARG A 204 16.68 2.41 21.84
N ASP A 205 17.81 3.05 22.12
CA ASP A 205 17.84 4.39 22.69
C ASP A 205 17.48 5.41 21.61
N GLY A 206 18.07 5.31 20.42
CA GLY A 206 17.71 6.13 19.27
C GLY A 206 16.26 5.95 18.82
N LEU A 207 15.71 4.73 18.91
CA LEU A 207 14.29 4.52 18.68
C LEU A 207 13.42 5.21 19.74
N ASN A 208 13.80 5.13 21.03
CA ASN A 208 13.06 5.79 22.10
C ASN A 208 13.08 7.32 21.95
N GLU A 209 14.21 7.88 21.56
CA GLU A 209 14.35 9.32 21.26
C GLU A 209 13.42 9.74 20.12
N LEU A 210 13.43 9.00 18.99
CA LEU A 210 12.50 9.23 17.88
C LEU A 210 11.04 9.21 18.35
N LEU A 211 10.67 8.21 19.15
CA LEU A 211 9.29 8.07 19.64
C LEU A 211 8.91 9.19 20.59
N ALA A 212 9.82 9.65 21.44
CA ALA A 212 9.60 10.78 22.34
C ALA A 212 9.40 12.08 21.56
N GLU A 213 10.23 12.34 20.56
CA GLU A 213 10.12 13.52 19.70
C GLU A 213 8.83 13.48 18.86
N ALA A 214 8.50 12.33 18.26
CA ALA A 214 7.25 12.15 17.52
C ALA A 214 6.01 12.38 18.39
N ARG A 215 6.02 11.96 19.67
CA ARG A 215 4.93 12.23 20.61
C ARG A 215 4.82 13.71 20.97
N ALA A 216 5.95 14.38 21.18
CA ALA A 216 6.00 15.81 21.48
C ALA A 216 5.45 16.65 20.32
N THR A 217 5.79 16.30 19.09
CA THR A 217 5.26 16.93 17.87
C THR A 217 3.79 16.59 17.66
N GLY A 218 3.43 15.30 17.83
CA GLY A 218 2.15 14.74 17.42
C GLY A 218 0.93 15.13 18.25
N ASN A 219 1.09 15.78 19.41
CA ASN A 219 0.03 15.89 20.42
C ASN A 219 -0.65 14.52 20.71
N LEU A 220 0.11 13.43 20.54
CA LEU A 220 -0.36 12.06 20.68
C LEU A 220 -0.60 11.80 22.16
N LYS A 221 -1.83 12.03 22.61
CA LYS A 221 -2.27 11.54 23.93
C LYS A 221 -2.17 10.03 23.92
N GLU A 222 -1.52 9.46 24.92
CA GLU A 222 -1.57 8.02 25.14
C GLU A 222 -3.04 7.58 25.18
N VAL A 223 -3.38 6.64 24.30
CA VAL A 223 -4.68 5.98 24.37
C VAL A 223 -4.56 5.02 25.56
N ALA A 224 -5.24 5.39 26.66
CA ALA A 224 -5.35 4.57 27.87
C ALA A 224 -6.05 3.23 27.60
#